data_AF-A0A7S2WLN2-F1
#
_entry.id   AF-A0A7S2WLN2-F1
#
_cell.length_a   1.000
_cell.length_b   1.000
_cell.length_c   1.000
_cell.angle_alpha   90.00
_cell.angle_beta   90.00
_cell.angle_gamma   90.00
#
_symmetry.space_group_name_H-M   'P 1'
#
loop_
_entity.id
_entity.type
_entity.pdbx_description
1 polymer ?
#
loop_
_entity_poly.entity_id
_entity_poly.type
_entity_poly.pdbx_seq_one_letter_code
_entity_poly.pdbx_strand_id
1 'polypeptide(L)'
;PDDFDADELLALAHRMSDGVELKTRDLLLKPYRACFRGSDAVAWMVRQGEAVDDRSAVNLGEALLRAGLINHVVRKSQRSFADRSKALYRFAFAQLTRFGATE
;
A
#
# COMPACT_ATOMS: atom_id res chain seq x y z
N PRO A 1 -3.63 -20.04 6.26
CA PRO A 1 -4.48 -19.29 5.32
C PRO A 1 -4.35 -17.80 5.60
N ASP A 2 -3.44 -17.12 4.89
CA ASP A 2 -3.56 -15.67 4.74
C ASP A 2 -4.91 -15.49 4.03
N ASP A 3 -5.90 -14.97 4.76
CA ASP A 3 -7.34 -15.04 4.44
C ASP A 3 -7.74 -14.28 3.16
N PHE A 4 -6.81 -13.54 2.56
CA PHE A 4 -7.03 -12.71 1.39
C PHE A 4 -6.43 -13.37 0.14
N ASP A 5 -7.29 -13.62 -0.85
CA ASP A 5 -6.87 -14.09 -2.16
C ASP A 5 -5.97 -13.06 -2.86
N ALA A 6 -4.97 -13.54 -3.61
CA ALA A 6 -4.00 -12.69 -4.29
C ALA A 6 -4.68 -11.73 -5.30
N ASP A 7 -5.77 -12.17 -5.92
CA ASP A 7 -6.56 -11.36 -6.86
C ASP A 7 -7.29 -10.22 -6.15
N GLU A 8 -7.86 -10.47 -4.97
CA GLU A 8 -8.53 -9.44 -4.17
C GLU A 8 -7.53 -8.38 -3.70
N LEU A 9 -6.36 -8.81 -3.22
CA LEU A 9 -5.28 -7.91 -2.82
C LEU A 9 -4.77 -7.07 -4.00
N LEU A 10 -4.66 -7.67 -5.18
CA LEU A 10 -4.27 -6.96 -6.39
C LEU A 10 -5.31 -5.90 -6.78
N ALA A 11 -6.59 -6.27 -6.79
CA ALA A 11 -7.69 -5.35 -7.10
C ALA A 11 -7.72 -4.18 -6.10
N LEU A 12 -7.54 -4.47 -4.80
CA LEU A 12 -7.41 -3.46 -3.76
C LEU A 12 -6.21 -2.54 -4.01
N ALA A 13 -5.04 -3.09 -4.31
CA ALA A 13 -3.84 -2.31 -4.59
C ALA A 13 -4.01 -1.41 -5.82
N HIS A 14 -4.73 -1.87 -6.85
CA HIS A 14 -5.07 -1.06 -8.02
C HIS A 14 -5.97 0.12 -7.64
N ARG A 15 -7.07 -0.13 -6.92
CA ARG A 15 -7.97 0.94 -6.43
C ARG A 15 -7.25 1.93 -5.52
N MET A 16 -6.41 1.43 -4.61
CA MET A 16 -5.57 2.27 -3.76
C MET A 16 -4.59 3.12 -4.57
N SER A 17 -4.02 2.60 -5.65
CA SER A 17 -3.06 3.35 -6.47
C SER A 17 -3.69 4.53 -7.20
N ASP A 18 -4.99 4.45 -7.49
CA ASP A 18 -5.80 5.52 -8.09
C ASP A 18 -6.35 6.50 -7.04
N GLY A 19 -6.74 5.99 -5.87
CA GLY A 19 -7.40 6.79 -4.84
C GLY A 19 -6.51 7.39 -3.74
N VAL A 20 -5.35 6.81 -3.45
CA VAL A 20 -4.43 7.31 -2.41
C VAL A 20 -3.52 8.38 -3.00
N GLU A 21 -3.33 9.50 -2.28
CA GLU A 21 -2.45 10.58 -2.71
C GLU A 21 -0.97 10.16 -2.79
N LEU A 22 -0.55 9.82 -4.00
CA LEU A 22 0.84 9.60 -4.39
C LEU A 22 1.53 10.96 -4.61
N LYS A 23 2.35 11.36 -3.65
CA LYS A 23 3.13 12.60 -3.72
C LYS A 23 4.61 12.33 -3.54
N THR A 24 5.43 13.22 -4.08
CA THR A 24 6.84 13.29 -3.72
C THR A 24 6.96 13.77 -2.29
N ARG A 25 7.60 12.98 -1.43
CA ARG A 25 7.77 13.30 -0.02
C ARG A 25 9.26 13.25 0.33
N ASP A 26 9.76 14.34 0.89
CA ASP A 26 11.13 14.41 1.39
C ASP A 26 11.23 13.80 2.78
N LEU A 27 12.14 12.84 2.94
CA LEU A 27 12.50 12.29 4.24
C LEU A 27 14.01 12.26 4.37
N LEU A 28 14.52 12.85 5.46
CA LEU A 28 15.97 12.92 5.74
C LEU A 28 16.77 13.49 4.56
N LEU A 29 16.29 14.60 3.98
CA LEU A 29 16.90 15.28 2.82
C LEU A 29 16.97 14.43 1.54
N LYS A 30 16.18 13.36 1.47
CA LYS A 30 16.03 12.53 0.26
C LYS A 30 14.60 12.62 -0.27
N PRO A 31 14.40 13.06 -1.53
CA PRO A 31 13.08 13.07 -2.14
C PRO A 31 12.68 11.64 -2.55
N TYR A 32 11.50 11.21 -2.09
CA TYR A 32 10.89 9.93 -2.48
C TYR A 32 9.64 10.19 -3.31
N ARG A 33 9.71 9.92 -4.62
CA ARG A 33 8.59 10.11 -5.57
C ARG A 33 7.57 8.97 -5.49
N ALA A 34 6.31 9.27 -5.83
CA ALA A 34 5.21 8.31 -5.91
C ALA A 34 5.07 7.44 -4.64
N CYS A 35 5.12 8.08 -3.48
CA CYS A 35 5.02 7.42 -2.18
C CYS A 35 3.78 7.91 -1.43
N PHE A 36 3.22 7.04 -0.60
CA PHE A 36 2.12 7.34 0.32
C PHE A 36 2.50 7.04 1.76
N ARG A 37 1.79 7.65 2.72
CA ARG A 37 1.99 7.39 4.15
C ARG A 37 1.12 6.22 4.56
N GLY A 38 1.59 5.41 5.52
CA GLY A 38 0.76 4.35 6.10
C GLY A 38 -0.57 4.88 6.65
N SER A 39 -0.52 6.03 7.32
CA SER A 39 -1.72 6.74 7.81
C SER A 39 -2.69 7.18 6.71
N ASP A 40 -2.18 7.61 5.56
CA ASP A 40 -3.01 8.04 4.45
C ASP A 40 -3.69 6.82 3.80
N ALA A 41 -2.97 5.69 3.72
CA ALA A 41 -3.52 4.43 3.20
C ALA A 41 -4.62 3.87 4.10
N VAL A 42 -4.41 3.83 5.43
CA VAL A 42 -5.43 3.36 6.38
C VAL A 42 -6.67 4.24 6.34
N ALA A 43 -6.49 5.56 6.41
CA ALA A 43 -7.59 6.51 6.30
C ALA A 43 -8.36 6.34 4.98
N TRP A 44 -7.66 6.06 3.87
CA TRP A 44 -8.30 5.79 2.59
C TRP A 44 -9.09 4.48 2.59
N MET A 45 -8.50 3.38 3.07
CA MET A 45 -9.15 2.06 3.13
C MET A 45 -10.46 2.12 3.94
N VAL A 46 -10.42 2.79 5.10
CA VAL A 46 -11.60 2.96 5.94
C VAL A 46 -12.64 3.87 5.24
N ARG A 47 -12.21 4.98 4.63
CA ARG A 47 -13.12 5.90 3.94
C ARG A 47 -13.80 5.30 2.71
N GLN A 48 -13.14 4.39 1.99
CA GLN A 48 -13.72 3.70 0.84
C GLN A 48 -14.55 2.47 1.22
N GLY A 49 -14.52 2.07 2.50
CA GLY A 49 -15.21 0.86 2.96
C GLY A 49 -14.48 -0.45 2.66
N GLU A 50 -13.20 -0.38 2.25
CA GLU A 50 -12.33 -1.56 2.08
C GLU A 50 -11.96 -2.16 3.45
N ALA A 51 -11.95 -1.35 4.50
CA ALA A 51 -11.73 -1.77 5.87
C ALA A 51 -12.81 -1.21 6.79
N VAL A 52 -13.25 -2.02 7.76
CA VAL A 52 -14.26 -1.63 8.76
C VAL A 52 -13.67 -0.68 9.81
N ASP A 53 -12.39 -0.86 10.14
CA ASP A 53 -11.65 -0.09 11.14
C ASP A 53 -10.14 -0.04 10.82
N ASP A 54 -9.41 0.82 11.53
CA ASP A 54 -7.98 1.00 11.34
C ASP A 54 -7.17 -0.30 11.52
N ARG A 55 -7.61 -1.24 12.38
CA ARG A 55 -6.91 -2.52 12.58
C ARG A 55 -7.09 -3.42 11.37
N SER A 56 -8.31 -3.52 10.84
CA SER A 56 -8.57 -4.23 9.59
C SER A 56 -7.77 -3.65 8.43
N ALA A 57 -7.68 -2.32 8.33
CA ALA A 57 -6.88 -1.64 7.32
C ALA A 57 -5.38 -1.95 7.47
N VAL A 58 -4.87 -2.00 8.71
CA VAL A 58 -3.48 -2.43 8.97
C VAL A 58 -3.27 -3.87 8.52
N ASN A 59 -4.19 -4.80 8.83
CA ASN A 59 -4.10 -6.18 8.38
C ASN A 59 -4.07 -6.31 6.84
N LEU A 60 -4.92 -5.54 6.14
CA LEU A 60 -4.89 -5.44 4.67
C LEU A 60 -3.55 -4.88 4.17
N GLY A 61 -3.04 -3.83 4.81
CA GLY A 61 -1.72 -3.27 4.50
C GLY A 61 -0.58 -4.28 4.69
N GLU A 62 -0.66 -5.14 5.70
CA GLU A 62 0.29 -6.23 5.89
C GLU A 62 0.16 -7.32 4.84
N ALA A 63 -1.06 -7.69 4.45
CA ALA A 63 -1.31 -8.64 3.37
C ALA A 63 -0.74 -8.12 2.04
N LEU A 64 -0.95 -6.84 1.74
CA LEU A 64 -0.36 -6.16 0.57
C LEU A 64 1.18 -6.17 0.59
N LEU A 65 1.80 -5.99 1.76
CA LEU A 65 3.26 -6.10 1.93
C LEU A 65 3.74 -7.54 1.71
N ARG A 66 3.05 -8.52 2.28
CA ARG A 66 3.39 -9.95 2.13
C ARG A 66 3.25 -10.41 0.67
N ALA A 67 2.24 -9.93 -0.02
CA ALA A 67 2.02 -10.17 -1.46
C ALA A 67 3.03 -9.42 -2.35
N GLY A 68 3.82 -8.49 -1.80
CA GLY A 68 4.80 -7.71 -2.56
C GLY A 68 4.19 -6.61 -3.44
N LEU A 69 2.89 -6.33 -3.27
CA LEU A 69 2.15 -5.28 -3.99
C LEU A 69 2.50 -3.88 -3.51
N ILE A 70 2.90 -3.75 -2.24
CA ILE A 70 3.48 -2.53 -1.69
C ILE A 70 4.81 -2.83 -1.02
N ASN A 71 5.67 -1.82 -0.90
CA ASN A 71 6.99 -1.95 -0.29
C ASN A 71 7.34 -0.77 0.60
N HIS A 72 8.05 -1.02 1.69
CA HIS A 72 8.64 0.03 2.54
C HIS A 72 9.70 0.82 1.76
N VAL A 73 9.54 2.14 1.73
CA VAL A 73 10.45 3.04 1.01
C VAL A 73 11.76 3.24 1.78
N VAL A 74 11.64 3.39 3.11
CA VAL A 74 12.76 3.75 4.00
C VAL A 74 13.39 2.49 4.62
N ARG A 75 12.55 1.56 5.09
CA ARG A 75 12.98 0.34 5.78
C ARG A 75 12.60 -0.89 4.96
N LYS A 76 13.29 -1.12 3.84
CA LYS A 76 13.01 -2.24 2.93
C LYS A 76 13.01 -3.62 3.62
N SER A 77 13.78 -3.78 4.70
CA SER A 77 13.85 -5.03 5.48
C SER A 77 12.67 -5.22 6.44
N GLN A 78 11.83 -4.19 6.66
CA GLN A 78 10.67 -4.27 7.53
C GLN A 78 9.52 -4.95 6.78
N ARG A 79 8.93 -5.98 7.40
CA ARG A 79 7.80 -6.73 6.82
C ARG A 79 6.44 -6.41 7.44
N SER A 80 6.40 -5.57 8.47
CA SER A 80 5.15 -5.15 9.12
C SER A 80 4.68 -3.82 8.57
N PHE A 81 3.37 -3.71 8.34
CA PHE A 81 2.73 -2.45 8.00
C PHE A 81 2.58 -1.60 9.27
N ALA A 82 2.62 -0.29 9.10
CA ALA A 82 2.57 0.67 10.19
C ALA A 82 1.72 1.85 9.79
N ASP A 83 0.61 2.02 10.51
CA ASP A 83 -0.28 3.17 10.45
C ASP A 83 0.38 4.40 11.10
N ARG A 84 1.37 4.99 10.42
CA ARG A 84 2.10 6.17 10.92
C ARG A 84 2.48 7.08 9.76
N SER A 85 2.46 8.38 10.01
CA SER A 85 2.80 9.39 8.99
C SER A 85 4.28 9.37 8.55
N LYS A 86 5.16 8.82 9.40
CA LYS A 86 6.59 8.61 9.10
C LYS A 86 6.87 7.30 8.33
N ALA A 87 5.88 6.41 8.23
CA ALA A 87 6.01 5.18 7.46
C ALA A 87 5.63 5.47 6.01
N LEU A 88 6.62 5.44 5.11
CA LEU A 88 6.42 5.69 3.68
C LEU A 88 6.45 4.36 2.91
N TYR A 89 5.45 4.20 2.06
CA TYR A 89 5.25 3.03 1.21
C TYR A 89 5.16 3.44 -0.26
N ARG A 90 5.47 2.49 -1.13
CA ARG A 90 5.32 2.61 -2.59
C ARG A 90 4.59 1.39 -3.13
N PHE A 91 3.78 1.60 -4.17
CA PHE A 91 3.20 0.50 -4.94
C PHE A 91 4.29 -0.17 -5.80
N ALA A 92 4.19 -1.49 -5.94
CA ALA A 92 4.96 -2.27 -6.88
C ALA A 92 4.23 -2.28 -8.23
N PHE A 93 4.34 -1.18 -8.98
CA PHE A 93 3.67 -1.05 -10.28
C PHE A 93 4.00 -2.18 -11.26
N ALA A 94 5.19 -2.78 -11.20
CA ALA A 94 5.53 -3.95 -12.01
C ALA A 94 4.61 -5.17 -11.75
N GLN A 95 4.09 -5.31 -10.52
CA GLN A 95 3.11 -6.35 -10.18
C GLN A 95 1.70 -5.93 -10.60
N LEU A 96 1.34 -4.64 -10.45
CA LEU A 96 0.05 -4.09 -10.88
C LEU A 96 -0.14 -4.15 -12.41
N THR A 97 0.92 -3.90 -13.18
CA THR A 97 0.87 -3.90 -14.64
C THR A 97 0.81 -5.31 -15.24
N ARG A 98 1.22 -6.34 -14.47
CA ARG A 98 1.26 -7.73 -14.94
C ARG A 98 -0.13 -8.31 -15.24
N PHE A 99 -1.18 -7.69 -14.72
CA PHE A 99 -2.58 -8.06 -14.98
C PHE A 99 -3.33 -7.07 -15.87
N GLY A 100 -2.67 -5.99 -16.30
CA GLY A 100 -3.22 -5.00 -17.26
C GLY A 100 -2.74 -5.18 -18.70
N ALA A 101 -1.91 -6.19 -18.97
CA ALA A 101 -1.58 -6.59 -20.34
C ALA A 101 -2.65 -7.56 -20.85
N THR A 102 -3.80 -7.01 -21.24
CA THR A 102 -4.61 -7.62 -22.31
C THR A 102 -3.77 -7.64 -23.59
N GLU A 103 -3.49 -8.84 -24.09
CA GLU A 103 -3.50 -9.12 -25.53
C GLU A 103 -4.66 -10.08 -25.81
#